data_AF-A0A2K3L822-F1
#
_entry.id   AF-A0A2K3L822-F1
#
_cell.length_a   1.000
_cell.length_b   1.000
_cell.length_c   1.000
_cell.angle_alpha   90.00
_cell.angle_beta   90.00
_cell.angle_gamma   90.00
#
_symmetry.space_group_name_H-M   'P 1'
#
loop_
_entity.id
_entity.type
_entity.pdbx_description
1 polymer ?
#
loop_
_entity_poly.entity_id
_entity_poly.type
_entity_poly.pdbx_seq_one_letter_code
_entity_poly.pdbx_strand_id
1 'polypeptide(L)'
;MKDKVNDRTDEYGGSLENRCRFPLEVVEAVSNEIGAERVGIRLSPFAEYAECGDSNPKELGLYMVNALNKYNILYCHMVEPRMKTVNEKTECPHSLVPMRKAFNGTFLVAGGYDRHDGNNAIAENRADLVVYGRLFLANPDLPKRFALDAPLNKYHRETFYVSDPVLGYTDYPFLEDETNVVASD
;
A
#
# COMPACT_ATOMS: atom_id res chain seq x y z
N MET A 1 -3.07 11.94 12.29
CA MET A 1 -1.74 12.35 11.76
C MET A 1 -1.82 13.64 10.96
N LYS A 2 -2.54 13.73 9.84
CA LYS A 2 -2.39 14.86 8.93
C LYS A 2 -3.04 16.15 9.43
N ASP A 3 -2.41 17.29 9.18
CA ASP A 3 -2.78 18.59 9.77
C ASP A 3 -3.98 19.28 9.11
N LYS A 4 -4.38 18.88 7.89
CA LYS A 4 -5.66 19.35 7.31
C LYS A 4 -6.89 18.75 8.00
N VAL A 5 -6.71 17.73 8.84
CA VAL A 5 -7.79 17.05 9.58
C VAL A 5 -7.58 17.14 11.10
N ASN A 6 -6.34 17.01 11.56
CA ASN A 6 -6.02 17.08 12.99
C ASN A 6 -5.72 18.53 13.40
N ASP A 7 -6.76 19.22 13.87
CA ASP A 7 -6.74 20.59 14.38
C ASP A 7 -6.64 20.66 15.92
N ARG A 8 -6.30 19.54 16.57
CA ARG A 8 -6.20 19.46 18.03
C ARG A 8 -5.08 20.34 18.57
N THR A 9 -5.29 20.83 19.79
CA THR A 9 -4.33 21.67 20.53
C THR A 9 -3.75 20.99 21.77
N ASP A 10 -4.12 19.72 22.01
CA ASP A 10 -3.58 18.91 23.08
C ASP A 10 -2.35 18.10 22.65
N GLU A 11 -1.93 17.15 23.47
CA GLU A 11 -0.75 16.31 23.26
C GLU A 11 -0.83 15.38 22.03
N TYR A 12 -1.97 15.34 21.33
CA TYR A 12 -2.17 14.58 20.08
C TYR A 12 -2.28 15.47 18.84
N GLY A 13 -2.10 16.79 18.97
CA GLY A 13 -2.18 17.76 17.87
C GLY A 13 -1.08 18.81 17.83
N GLY A 14 -1.12 19.66 16.81
CA GLY A 14 -0.11 20.70 16.56
C GLY A 14 1.19 20.14 15.99
N SER A 15 2.13 19.78 16.87
CA SER A 15 3.48 19.36 16.45
C SER A 15 3.46 18.01 15.70
N LEU A 16 4.49 17.76 14.89
CA LEU A 16 4.64 16.49 14.18
C LEU A 16 4.67 15.29 15.13
N GLU A 17 5.38 15.44 16.24
CA GLU A 17 5.44 14.43 17.31
C GLU A 17 4.05 14.12 17.86
N ASN A 18 3.31 15.14 18.28
CA ASN A 18 1.98 14.96 18.86
C ASN A 18 1.01 14.33 17.87
N ARG A 19 1.02 14.79 16.61
CA ARG A 19 0.16 14.24 15.56
C ARG A 19 0.46 12.77 15.23
N CYS A 20 1.67 12.33 15.51
CA CYS A 20 2.15 10.95 15.34
C CYS A 20 2.06 10.11 16.63
N ARG A 21 1.74 10.71 17.78
CA ARG A 21 1.65 10.03 19.07
C ARG A 21 0.64 8.88 19.06
N PHE A 22 -0.60 9.16 18.69
CA PHE A 22 -1.67 8.15 18.63
C PHE A 22 -1.32 6.89 17.81
N PRO A 23 -0.90 6.98 16.53
CA PRO A 23 -0.56 5.77 15.78
C PRO A 23 0.66 5.03 16.33
N LEU A 24 1.61 5.73 16.97
CA LEU A 24 2.76 5.08 17.61
C LEU A 24 2.36 4.33 18.88
N GLU A 25 1.46 4.89 19.69
CA GLU A 25 0.89 4.20 20.87
C GLU A 25 0.08 2.96 20.45
N VAL A 26 -0.66 3.04 19.33
CA VAL A 26 -1.35 1.86 18.77
C VAL A 26 -0.35 0.79 18.33
N VAL A 27 0.73 1.17 17.65
CA VAL A 27 1.80 0.24 17.26
C VAL A 27 2.43 -0.41 18.49
N GLU A 28 2.71 0.37 19.53
CA GLU A 28 3.26 -0.12 20.79
C GLU A 28 2.32 -1.14 21.47
N ALA A 29 1.05 -0.77 21.64
CA ALA A 29 0.06 -1.62 22.30
C ALA A 29 -0.11 -2.95 21.56
N VAL A 30 -0.21 -2.92 20.22
CA VAL A 30 -0.33 -4.14 19.41
C VAL A 30 0.96 -4.96 19.46
N SER A 31 2.12 -4.32 19.38
CA SER A 31 3.43 -5.01 19.47
C SER A 31 3.64 -5.68 20.83
N ASN A 32 3.16 -5.07 21.91
CA ASN A 32 3.23 -5.66 23.25
C ASN A 32 2.33 -6.90 23.39
N GLU A 33 1.17 -6.91 22.71
CA GLU A 33 0.23 -8.04 22.75
C GLU A 33 0.70 -9.21 21.88
N ILE A 34 1.10 -8.93 20.63
CA ILE A 34 1.36 -9.97 19.64
C ILE A 34 2.83 -10.07 19.21
N GLY A 35 3.76 -9.34 19.81
CA GLY A 35 5.16 -9.30 19.37
C GLY A 35 5.35 -8.46 18.10
N ALA A 36 6.36 -7.58 18.12
CA ALA A 36 6.64 -6.64 17.03
C ALA A 36 6.96 -7.33 15.69
N GLU A 37 7.51 -8.54 15.73
CA GLU A 37 7.82 -9.37 14.56
C GLU A 37 6.59 -9.85 13.78
N ARG A 38 5.38 -9.62 14.32
CA ARG A 38 4.10 -9.89 13.66
C ARG A 38 3.30 -8.63 13.32
N VAL A 39 3.87 -7.45 13.58
CA VAL A 39 3.21 -6.16 13.36
C VAL A 39 3.73 -5.49 12.10
N GLY A 40 2.81 -4.96 11.29
CA GLY A 40 3.16 -4.02 10.25
C GLY A 40 2.17 -2.86 10.21
N ILE A 41 2.59 -1.73 9.64
CA ILE A 41 1.76 -0.53 9.52
C ILE A 41 1.64 -0.10 8.07
N ARG A 42 0.43 0.32 7.67
CA ARG A 42 0.18 0.86 6.33
C ARG A 42 0.00 2.38 6.37
N LEU A 43 0.78 3.09 5.56
CA LEU A 43 0.83 4.55 5.53
C LEU A 43 0.60 5.09 4.11
N SER A 44 -0.08 6.23 4.02
CA SER A 44 -0.30 6.96 2.76
C SER A 44 -0.05 8.47 2.95
N PRO A 45 1.21 8.90 3.18
CA PRO A 45 1.52 10.28 3.55
C PRO A 45 1.04 11.29 2.51
N PHE A 46 1.20 10.96 1.23
CA PHE A 46 0.92 11.83 0.09
C PHE A 46 -0.51 11.77 -0.45
N ALA A 47 -1.32 10.81 -0.01
CA ALA A 47 -2.71 10.72 -0.44
C ALA A 47 -3.52 11.91 0.10
N GLU A 48 -4.51 12.38 -0.65
CA GLU A 48 -5.48 13.40 -0.18
C GLU A 48 -6.92 12.88 -0.20
N TYR A 49 -7.07 11.56 -0.37
CA TYR A 49 -8.36 10.87 -0.35
C TYR A 49 -9.14 11.20 0.94
N ALA A 50 -10.46 11.37 0.80
CA ALA A 50 -11.37 11.81 1.87
C ALA A 50 -10.93 13.12 2.55
N GLU A 51 -10.43 14.07 1.74
CA GLU A 51 -9.98 15.41 2.19
C GLU A 51 -8.87 15.37 3.27
N CYS A 52 -8.18 14.22 3.38
CA CYS A 52 -7.17 13.96 4.39
C CYS A 52 -5.77 14.21 3.82
N GLY A 53 -5.43 15.48 3.58
CA GLY A 53 -4.09 15.91 3.14
C GLY A 53 -3.22 16.43 4.29
N ASP A 54 -1.92 16.59 4.04
CA ASP A 54 -0.94 17.15 4.98
C ASP A 54 -0.21 18.32 4.34
N SER A 55 0.19 19.33 5.13
CA SER A 55 0.98 20.47 4.62
C SER A 55 2.41 20.09 4.24
N ASN A 56 3.01 19.07 4.89
CA ASN A 56 4.34 18.56 4.58
C ASN A 56 4.39 17.02 4.65
N PRO A 57 3.75 16.31 3.68
CA PRO A 57 3.61 14.86 3.72
C PRO A 57 4.95 14.12 3.68
N LYS A 58 6.00 14.74 3.12
CA LYS A 58 7.35 14.18 3.10
C LYS A 58 7.96 14.13 4.50
N GLU A 59 7.87 15.23 5.24
CA GLU A 59 8.38 15.31 6.61
C GLU A 59 7.58 14.38 7.53
N LEU A 60 6.25 14.35 7.40
CA LEU A 60 5.39 13.40 8.12
C LEU A 60 5.79 11.94 7.87
N GLY A 61 5.95 11.55 6.60
CA GLY A 61 6.34 10.19 6.26
C GLY A 61 7.72 9.82 6.81
N LEU A 62 8.70 10.73 6.73
CA LEU A 62 10.05 10.52 7.25
C LEU A 62 10.07 10.43 8.78
N TYR A 63 9.33 11.28 9.48
CA TYR A 63 9.23 11.22 10.93
C TYR A 63 8.65 9.88 11.38
N MET A 64 7.53 9.46 10.76
CA MET A 64 6.88 8.20 11.12
C MET A 64 7.81 6.99 10.95
N VAL A 65 8.49 6.84 9.82
CA VAL A 65 9.37 5.67 9.63
C VAL A 65 10.57 5.66 10.58
N ASN A 66 11.14 6.83 10.90
CA ASN A 66 12.22 6.92 11.88
C ASN A 66 11.72 6.56 13.29
N ALA A 67 10.52 7.02 13.66
CA ALA A 67 9.92 6.68 14.95
C ALA A 67 9.59 5.19 15.06
N LEU A 68 9.06 4.58 13.99
CA LEU A 68 8.70 3.16 13.94
C LEU A 68 9.90 2.22 14.17
N ASN A 69 11.12 2.64 13.82
CA ASN A 69 12.33 1.84 14.06
C ASN A 69 12.55 1.53 15.55
N LYS A 70 12.03 2.35 16.49
CA LYS A 70 12.14 2.08 17.93
C LYS A 70 11.33 0.84 18.37
N TYR A 71 10.30 0.49 17.60
CA TYR A 71 9.39 -0.61 17.91
C TYR A 71 9.78 -1.91 17.23
N ASN A 72 10.76 -1.90 16.32
CA ASN A 72 11.24 -3.08 15.58
C ASN A 72 10.11 -3.89 14.90
N ILE A 73 9.10 -3.20 14.37
CA ILE A 73 7.99 -3.84 13.66
C ILE A 73 8.46 -4.51 12.36
N LEU A 74 7.78 -5.58 11.95
CA LEU A 74 8.12 -6.41 10.80
C LEU A 74 8.19 -5.61 9.49
N TYR A 75 7.15 -4.83 9.19
CA TYR A 75 7.09 -4.11 7.91
C TYR A 75 6.38 -2.76 7.95
N CYS A 76 6.80 -1.88 7.05
CA CYS A 76 6.08 -0.66 6.70
C CYS A 76 5.56 -0.77 5.26
N HIS A 77 4.25 -0.68 5.09
CA HIS A 77 3.56 -0.72 3.81
C HIS A 77 3.15 0.69 3.39
N MET A 78 3.79 1.24 2.35
CA MET A 78 3.52 2.58 1.87
C MET A 78 2.77 2.63 0.53
N VAL A 79 1.79 3.51 0.46
CA VAL A 79 1.09 3.84 -0.79
C VAL A 79 1.88 4.91 -1.54
N GLU A 80 2.14 4.67 -2.83
CA GLU A 80 2.89 5.55 -3.72
C GLU A 80 2.25 6.94 -3.86
N PRO A 81 3.05 8.01 -3.98
CA PRO A 81 2.55 9.38 -4.14
C PRO A 81 1.71 9.61 -5.40
N ARG A 82 1.93 8.79 -6.44
CA ARG A 82 1.11 8.80 -7.66
C ARG A 82 -0.34 8.41 -7.41
N MET A 83 -0.67 7.84 -6.25
CA MET A 83 -2.03 7.50 -5.84
C MET A 83 -2.63 8.59 -4.93
N LYS A 84 -2.87 9.79 -5.49
CA LYS A 84 -3.55 10.86 -4.74
C LYS A 84 -4.99 10.50 -4.38
N THR A 85 -5.68 9.83 -5.31
CA THR A 85 -7.00 9.20 -5.13
C THR A 85 -6.90 7.70 -5.37
N VAL A 86 -7.94 6.94 -5.02
CA VAL A 86 -7.97 5.47 -5.21
C VAL A 86 -7.94 5.06 -6.69
N ASN A 87 -8.33 5.96 -7.59
CA ASN A 87 -8.71 5.61 -8.95
C ASN A 87 -7.62 5.86 -10.00
N GLU A 88 -6.77 6.86 -9.81
CA GLU A 88 -5.92 7.40 -10.88
C GLU A 88 -4.46 7.52 -10.46
N LYS A 89 -3.57 7.20 -11.42
CA LYS A 89 -2.15 7.54 -11.31
C LYS A 89 -2.01 9.00 -11.74
N THR A 90 -1.44 9.82 -10.89
CA THR A 90 -1.06 11.20 -11.23
C THR A 90 0.45 11.32 -11.25
N GLU A 91 1.00 12.07 -12.21
CA GLU A 91 2.41 12.45 -12.13
C GLU A 91 2.66 13.23 -10.84
N CYS A 92 3.77 12.89 -10.17
CA CYS A 92 4.09 13.44 -8.87
C CYS A 92 5.61 13.50 -8.71
N PRO A 93 6.18 14.62 -8.25
CA PRO A 93 7.62 14.73 -8.02
C PRO A 93 8.07 14.03 -6.73
N HIS A 94 7.14 13.53 -5.91
CA HIS A 94 7.45 12.89 -4.65
C HIS A 94 7.86 11.43 -4.84
N SER A 95 8.67 10.93 -3.91
CA SER A 95 9.18 9.56 -3.91
C SER A 95 9.18 9.00 -2.50
N LEU A 96 8.96 7.69 -2.37
CA LEU A 96 9.07 6.94 -1.11
C LEU A 96 10.52 6.55 -0.77
N VAL A 97 11.48 6.74 -1.69
CA VAL A 97 12.88 6.33 -1.48
C VAL A 97 13.51 6.88 -0.18
N PRO A 98 13.28 8.15 0.21
CA PRO A 98 13.77 8.63 1.50
C PRO A 98 13.24 7.83 2.69
N MET A 99 11.96 7.42 2.66
CA MET A 99 11.34 6.60 3.69
C MET A 99 11.87 5.16 3.67
N ARG A 100 12.04 4.57 2.48
CA ARG A 100 12.67 3.24 2.31
C ARG A 100 14.05 3.19 2.94
N LYS A 101 14.86 4.23 2.75
CA LYS A 101 16.23 4.33 3.30
C LYS A 101 16.26 4.54 4.81
N ALA A 102 15.23 5.16 5.37
CA ALA A 102 15.15 5.47 6.79
C ALA A 102 14.54 4.34 7.64
N PHE A 103 13.73 3.46 7.04
CA PHE A 103 13.13 2.32 7.74
C PHE A 103 14.05 1.10 7.75
N ASN A 104 14.24 0.49 8.92
CA ASN A 104 15.16 -0.64 9.11
C ASN A 104 14.54 -2.01 8.77
N GLY A 105 13.21 -2.12 8.82
CA GLY A 105 12.48 -3.36 8.54
C GLY A 105 12.14 -3.54 7.05
N THR A 106 11.25 -4.48 6.76
CA THR A 106 10.79 -4.75 5.39
C THR A 106 9.88 -3.62 4.88
N PHE A 107 10.18 -3.08 3.70
CA PHE A 107 9.46 -1.96 3.12
C PHE A 107 8.62 -2.42 1.91
N LEU A 108 7.30 -2.38 2.08
CA LEU A 108 6.32 -2.73 1.06
C LEU A 108 5.87 -1.47 0.33
N VAL A 109 5.79 -1.52 -0.99
CA VAL A 109 5.17 -0.44 -1.80
C VAL A 109 3.91 -0.93 -2.49
N ALA A 110 2.92 -0.05 -2.57
CA ALA A 110 1.66 -0.31 -3.23
C ALA A 110 1.23 0.92 -4.01
N GLY A 111 0.42 0.72 -5.05
CA GLY A 111 -0.23 1.84 -5.75
C GLY A 111 0.20 1.94 -7.20
N GLY A 112 -0.69 1.45 -8.06
CA GLY A 112 -0.53 1.56 -9.50
C GLY A 112 0.55 0.68 -10.11
N TYR A 113 1.18 -0.22 -9.37
CA TYR A 113 2.16 -1.12 -9.97
C TYR A 113 1.50 -2.07 -10.98
N ASP A 114 2.18 -2.26 -12.11
CA ASP A 114 2.11 -3.40 -13.02
C ASP A 114 3.33 -4.33 -12.80
N ARG A 115 3.52 -5.31 -13.67
CA ARG A 115 4.63 -6.26 -13.59
C ARG A 115 5.98 -5.57 -13.80
N HIS A 116 6.07 -4.69 -14.79
CA HIS A 116 7.33 -4.08 -15.21
C HIS A 116 7.82 -3.06 -14.18
N ASP A 117 6.97 -2.10 -13.80
CA ASP A 117 7.37 -1.09 -12.83
C ASP A 117 7.58 -1.66 -11.42
N GLY A 118 6.90 -2.78 -11.09
CA GLY A 118 7.11 -3.56 -9.88
C GLY A 118 8.48 -4.22 -9.84
N ASN A 119 8.88 -4.90 -10.92
CA ASN A 119 10.22 -5.48 -11.05
C ASN A 119 11.32 -4.40 -10.93
N ASN A 120 11.12 -3.24 -11.57
CA ASN A 120 12.05 -2.13 -11.46
C ASN A 120 12.16 -1.61 -10.01
N ALA A 121 11.05 -1.57 -9.26
CA ALA A 121 11.09 -1.13 -7.86
C ALA A 121 11.97 -2.00 -6.97
N ILE A 122 11.96 -3.32 -7.18
CA ILE A 122 12.83 -4.24 -6.47
C ILE A 122 14.28 -4.10 -6.96
N ALA A 123 14.51 -4.10 -8.28
CA ALA A 123 15.84 -4.01 -8.87
C ALA A 123 16.59 -2.73 -8.47
N GLU A 124 15.86 -1.63 -8.30
CA GLU A 124 16.39 -0.32 -7.90
C GLU A 124 16.45 -0.11 -6.38
N ASN A 125 16.16 -1.15 -5.59
CA ASN A 125 16.11 -1.09 -4.12
C ASN A 125 15.17 -0.01 -3.58
N ARG A 126 14.05 0.24 -4.27
CA ARG A 126 12.99 1.16 -3.82
C ARG A 126 12.02 0.49 -2.86
N ALA A 127 11.94 -0.84 -2.88
CA ALA A 127 11.11 -1.65 -2.00
C ALA A 127 11.69 -3.06 -1.85
N ASP A 128 11.29 -3.76 -0.79
CA ASP A 128 11.57 -5.19 -0.63
C ASP A 128 10.45 -6.05 -1.23
N LEU A 129 9.21 -5.54 -1.22
CA LEU A 129 8.03 -6.22 -1.74
C LEU A 129 7.08 -5.22 -2.42
N VAL A 130 6.39 -5.68 -3.47
CA VAL A 130 5.37 -4.90 -4.18
C VAL A 130 3.99 -5.52 -3.94
N VAL A 131 3.01 -4.68 -3.59
CA VAL A 131 1.65 -5.10 -3.24
C VAL A 131 0.68 -4.70 -4.35
N TYR A 132 -0.12 -5.68 -4.80
CA TYR A 132 -1.10 -5.53 -5.86
C TYR A 132 -2.52 -5.70 -5.31
N GLY A 133 -3.39 -4.71 -5.56
CA GLY A 133 -4.81 -4.76 -5.18
C GLY A 133 -5.69 -5.16 -6.35
N ARG A 134 -6.02 -4.19 -7.22
CA ARG A 134 -6.91 -4.38 -8.39
C ARG A 134 -6.51 -5.53 -9.30
N LEU A 135 -5.21 -5.71 -9.56
CA LEU A 135 -4.73 -6.83 -10.38
C LEU A 135 -4.99 -8.16 -9.68
N PHE A 136 -4.77 -8.25 -8.37
CA PHE A 136 -4.96 -9.48 -7.62
C PHE A 136 -6.45 -9.84 -7.50
N LEU A 137 -7.33 -8.85 -7.36
CA LEU A 137 -8.78 -9.07 -7.36
C LEU A 137 -9.23 -9.78 -8.65
N ALA A 138 -8.78 -9.31 -9.81
CA ALA A 138 -9.16 -9.90 -11.10
C ALA A 138 -8.36 -11.14 -11.51
N ASN A 139 -7.21 -11.38 -10.89
CA ASN A 139 -6.28 -12.44 -11.27
C ASN A 139 -5.91 -13.23 -10.02
N PRO A 140 -6.69 -14.26 -9.65
CA PRO A 140 -6.43 -15.05 -8.44
C PRO A 140 -5.07 -15.76 -8.47
N ASP A 141 -4.53 -15.98 -9.66
CA ASP A 141 -3.21 -16.56 -9.95
C ASP A 141 -2.20 -15.51 -10.48
N LEU A 142 -2.34 -14.25 -10.09
CA LEU A 142 -1.47 -13.14 -10.52
C LEU A 142 0.04 -13.47 -10.48
N PRO A 143 0.60 -14.10 -9.42
CA PRO A 143 2.03 -14.45 -9.41
C PRO A 143 2.43 -15.40 -10.55
N LYS A 144 1.58 -16.39 -10.87
CA LYS A 144 1.81 -17.33 -11.97
C LYS A 144 1.74 -16.61 -13.32
N ARG A 145 0.75 -15.74 -13.51
CA ARG A 145 0.63 -14.92 -14.72
C ARG A 145 1.85 -14.02 -14.90
N PHE A 146 2.36 -13.40 -13.84
CA PHE A 146 3.60 -12.61 -13.91
C PHE A 146 4.86 -13.44 -14.21
N ALA A 147 4.97 -14.64 -13.65
CA ALA A 147 6.10 -15.53 -13.90
C ALA A 147 6.14 -15.98 -15.39
N LEU A 148 4.97 -16.20 -15.99
CA LEU A 148 4.82 -16.65 -17.38
C LEU A 148 4.70 -15.50 -18.39
N ASP A 149 4.64 -14.25 -17.93
CA ASP A 149 4.27 -13.09 -18.76
C ASP A 149 2.94 -13.30 -19.52
N ALA A 150 1.98 -13.93 -18.85
CA ALA A 150 0.68 -14.27 -19.40
C ALA A 150 -0.28 -13.06 -19.40
N PRO A 151 -1.31 -13.06 -20.26
CA PRO A 151 -2.37 -12.07 -20.23
C PRO A 151 -3.03 -11.97 -18.84
N LEU A 152 -3.44 -10.75 -18.47
CA LEU A 152 -4.16 -10.48 -17.23
C LEU A 152 -5.64 -10.26 -17.52
N ASN A 153 -6.48 -10.82 -16.65
CA ASN A 153 -7.89 -10.47 -16.57
C ASN A 153 -8.04 -8.97 -16.30
N LYS A 154 -9.03 -8.36 -16.95
CA LYS A 154 -9.42 -6.98 -16.70
C LYS A 154 -10.28 -6.94 -15.44
N TYR A 155 -9.94 -6.05 -14.52
CA TYR A 155 -10.80 -5.78 -13.37
C TYR A 155 -12.00 -4.92 -13.78
N HIS A 156 -13.13 -5.16 -13.11
CA HIS A 156 -14.41 -4.48 -13.34
C HIS A 156 -14.71 -3.58 -12.14
N ARG A 157 -14.67 -2.25 -12.31
CA ARG A 157 -14.79 -1.33 -11.16
C ARG A 157 -16.20 -1.28 -10.60
N GLU A 158 -17.17 -1.45 -11.47
CA GLU A 158 -18.60 -1.51 -11.20
C GLU A 158 -18.97 -2.63 -10.22
N THR A 159 -18.14 -3.69 -10.11
CA THR A 159 -18.36 -4.83 -9.22
C THR A 159 -17.54 -4.78 -7.93
N PHE A 160 -16.66 -3.79 -7.72
CA PHE A 160 -15.78 -3.77 -6.53
C PHE A 160 -16.54 -3.73 -5.20
N TYR A 161 -17.73 -3.12 -5.20
CA TYR A 161 -18.54 -2.89 -4.00
C TYR A 161 -20.01 -3.23 -4.25
N VAL A 162 -20.27 -4.39 -4.87
CA VAL A 162 -21.62 -4.95 -4.97
C VAL A 162 -21.87 -5.95 -3.85
N SER A 163 -23.14 -6.17 -3.50
CA SER A 163 -23.51 -7.15 -2.46
C SER A 163 -23.56 -8.60 -2.98
N ASP A 164 -23.45 -8.79 -4.29
CA ASP A 164 -23.40 -10.12 -4.88
C ASP A 164 -22.11 -10.85 -4.45
N PRO A 165 -22.21 -12.09 -3.93
CA PRO A 165 -21.04 -12.80 -3.39
C PRO A 165 -20.15 -13.42 -4.47
N VAL A 166 -20.58 -13.45 -5.74
CA VAL A 166 -19.87 -14.11 -6.84
C VAL A 166 -19.38 -13.09 -7.86
N LEU A 167 -20.27 -12.21 -8.33
CA LEU A 167 -20.04 -11.31 -9.46
C LEU A 167 -18.87 -10.35 -9.23
N GLY A 168 -17.80 -10.51 -10.00
CA GLY A 168 -16.58 -9.71 -9.90
C GLY A 168 -15.80 -9.93 -8.59
N TYR A 169 -15.98 -11.10 -7.95
CA TYR A 169 -15.29 -11.46 -6.71
C TYR A 169 -14.66 -12.86 -6.81
N THR A 170 -15.45 -13.91 -7.01
CA THR A 170 -14.96 -15.30 -7.12
C THR A 170 -15.11 -15.90 -8.52
N ASP A 171 -15.65 -15.15 -9.47
CA ASP A 171 -15.91 -15.56 -10.85
C ASP A 171 -14.81 -15.17 -11.85
N TYR A 172 -13.70 -14.59 -11.37
CA TYR A 172 -12.53 -14.35 -12.19
C TYR A 172 -11.80 -15.66 -12.52
N PRO A 173 -11.54 -15.97 -13.82
CA PRO A 173 -10.96 -17.24 -14.22
C PRO A 173 -9.47 -17.34 -13.87
N PHE A 174 -9.01 -18.56 -13.61
CA PHE A 174 -7.59 -18.90 -13.58
C PHE A 174 -7.04 -19.02 -15.00
N LEU A 175 -5.71 -18.90 -15.16
CA LEU A 175 -5.06 -19.05 -16.47
C LEU A 175 -5.34 -20.43 -17.10
N GLU A 176 -5.50 -21.46 -16.27
CA GLU A 176 -5.79 -22.83 -16.72
C GLU A 176 -7.19 -22.99 -17.30
N ASP A 177 -8.17 -22.24 -16.78
CA ASP A 177 -9.56 -22.25 -17.28
C ASP A 177 -9.60 -21.70 -18.72
N GLU A 178 -8.81 -20.66 -19.00
CA GLU A 178 -8.71 -20.06 -20.33
C GLU A 178 -8.06 -21.02 -21.35
N THR A 179 -7.05 -21.79 -20.94
CA THR A 179 -6.37 -22.75 -21.84
C THR A 179 -7.24 -23.94 -22.23
N ASN A 180 -8.15 -24.36 -21.34
CA ASN A 180 -9.03 -25.50 -21.60
C ASN A 180 -10.16 -25.16 -22.58
N VAL A 181 -10.55 -23.89 -22.69
CA VAL A 181 -11.55 -23.43 -23.67
C VAL A 181 -10.98 -23.44 -25.09
N VAL A 182 -9.68 -23.14 -25.26
CA VAL A 182 -9.04 -23.06 -26.58
C VAL A 182 -8.67 -24.45 -27.13
N ALA A 183 -8.50 -25.45 -26.27
CA ALA A 183 -8.15 -26.82 -26.68
C ALA A 183 -9.36 -27.70 -27.09
N SER A 184 -10.59 -27.19 -26.92
CA SER A 184 -11.84 -27.90 -27.21
C SER A 184 -12.52 -27.48 -28.52
N ASP A 185 -11.89 -26.61 -29.32
CA ASP A 185 -12.36 -26.18 -30.66
C ASP A 185 -11.55 -26.81 -31.80
#